data_AF-A0A8J7F217-F1
#
_entry.id   AF-A0A8J7F217-F1
#
_cell.length_a   1.000
_cell.length_b   1.000
_cell.length_c   1.000
_cell.angle_alpha   90.00
_cell.angle_beta   90.00
_cell.angle_gamma   90.00
#
_symmetry.space_group_name_H-M   'P 1'
#
loop_
_entity.id
_entity.type
_entity.pdbx_description
1 polymer ?
#
loop_
_entity_poly.entity_id
_entity_poly.type
_entity_poly.pdbx_seq_one_letter_code
_entity_poly.pdbx_strand_id
1 'polypeptide(L)'
;MKNLLFYLSFATIITHELDAMTQSEWKLLFVLRNLPECIASPIFVAIHIPLITVLLWLTNNQSQPVKKWSRIGLATFMVIHSGLHKLLENNPNYTFNSLLSLGLIYGGGLLGFLYLISIFVSWQSVFNHVVEATRNET
;
A
#
# COMPACT_ATOMS: atom_id res chain seq x y z
N MET A 1 -10.47 14.00 6.09
CA MET A 1 -10.62 12.52 6.00
C MET A 1 -9.60 11.86 5.07
N LYS A 2 -9.40 12.30 3.81
CA LYS A 2 -8.48 11.63 2.85
C LYS A 2 -7.05 11.43 3.36
N ASN A 3 -6.48 12.46 4.00
CA ASN A 3 -5.14 12.36 4.61
C ASN A 3 -5.09 11.32 5.73
N LEU A 4 -6.14 11.25 6.56
CA LEU A 4 -6.23 10.27 7.64
C LEU A 4 -6.32 8.85 7.08
N LEU A 5 -7.19 8.61 6.08
CA LEU A 5 -7.28 7.32 5.40
C LEU A 5 -5.93 6.92 4.80
N PHE A 6 -5.25 7.85 4.12
CA PHE A 6 -3.93 7.59 3.57
C PHE A 6 -2.90 7.25 4.67
N TYR A 7 -2.84 8.00 5.76
CA TYR A 7 -1.86 7.74 6.82
C TYR A 7 -2.14 6.45 7.58
N LEU A 8 -3.42 6.11 7.81
CA LEU A 8 -3.79 4.80 8.35
C LEU A 8 -3.37 3.68 7.40
N SER A 9 -3.68 3.81 6.11
CA SER A 9 -3.26 2.87 5.07
C SER A 9 -1.74 2.70 5.05
N PHE A 10 -0.99 3.81 5.04
CA PHE A 10 0.47 3.81 5.09
C PHE A 10 1.01 3.14 6.35
N ALA A 11 0.49 3.49 7.53
CA ALA A 11 0.92 2.89 8.79
C ALA A 11 0.63 1.39 8.82
N THR A 12 -0.51 0.95 8.28
CA THR A 12 -0.88 -0.46 8.20
C THR A 12 0.07 -1.24 7.30
N ILE A 13 0.46 -0.72 6.12
CA ILE A 13 1.44 -1.44 5.28
C ILE A 13 2.80 -1.52 5.97
N ILE A 14 3.28 -0.46 6.61
CA ILE A 14 4.55 -0.52 7.37
C ILE A 14 4.47 -1.54 8.50
N THR A 15 3.32 -1.61 9.20
CA THR A 15 3.12 -2.58 10.28
C THR A 15 3.02 -4.01 9.73
N HIS A 16 2.42 -4.18 8.56
CA HIS A 16 2.42 -5.44 7.84
C HIS A 16 3.85 -5.89 7.47
N GLU A 17 4.72 -5.00 7.00
CA GLU A 17 6.12 -5.35 6.71
C GLU A 17 6.86 -5.82 7.97
N LEU A 18 6.55 -5.25 9.15
CA LEU A 18 7.09 -5.73 10.42
C LEU A 18 6.61 -7.14 10.76
N ASP A 19 5.32 -7.44 10.54
CA ASP A 19 4.78 -8.79 10.67
C ASP A 19 5.42 -9.74 9.64
N ALA A 20 5.60 -9.30 8.39
CA ALA A 20 6.22 -10.06 7.32
C ALA A 20 7.65 -10.51 7.64
N MET A 21 8.41 -9.70 8.39
CA MET A 21 9.71 -10.10 8.93
C MET A 21 9.59 -11.30 9.87
N THR A 22 8.57 -11.34 10.74
CA THR A 22 8.33 -12.47 11.65
C THR A 22 7.78 -13.70 10.93
N GLN A 23 7.08 -13.48 9.80
CA GLN A 23 6.48 -14.52 8.96
C GLN A 23 7.40 -15.01 7.84
N SER A 24 8.66 -14.56 7.80
CA SER A 24 9.64 -14.98 6.78
C SER A 24 9.15 -14.78 5.34
N GLU A 25 8.48 -13.67 5.05
CA GLU A 25 7.85 -13.43 3.74
C GLU A 25 8.84 -13.47 2.56
N TRP A 26 10.13 -13.25 2.82
CA TRP A 26 11.18 -13.43 1.80
C TRP A 26 11.15 -14.81 1.12
N LYS A 27 10.59 -15.85 1.76
CA LYS A 27 10.35 -17.17 1.17
C LYS A 27 9.29 -17.19 0.06
N LEU A 28 8.39 -16.21 0.04
CA LEU A 28 7.37 -16.02 -0.99
C LEU A 28 7.89 -15.14 -2.14
N LEU A 29 8.90 -14.31 -1.91
CA LEU A 29 9.47 -13.42 -2.91
C LEU A 29 10.35 -14.18 -3.92
N PHE A 30 10.05 -14.04 -5.22
CA PHE A 30 10.74 -14.77 -6.29
C PHE A 30 12.27 -14.66 -6.24
N VAL A 31 12.78 -13.47 -5.88
CA VAL A 31 14.23 -13.19 -5.81
C VAL A 31 14.87 -13.75 -4.54
N LEU A 32 14.22 -13.59 -3.38
CA LEU A 32 14.83 -13.93 -2.08
C LEU A 32 14.60 -15.39 -1.66
N ARG A 33 13.58 -16.06 -2.19
CA ARG A 33 13.19 -17.42 -1.79
C ARG A 33 14.28 -18.49 -1.95
N ASN A 34 15.26 -18.24 -2.81
CA ASN A 34 16.35 -19.18 -3.11
C ASN A 34 17.63 -18.88 -2.32
N LEU A 35 17.65 -17.80 -1.53
CA LEU A 35 18.82 -17.44 -0.74
C LEU A 35 18.82 -18.20 0.60
N PRO A 36 20.01 -18.53 1.15
CA PRO A 36 20.11 -19.05 2.51
C PRO A 36 19.49 -18.09 3.53
N GLU A 37 18.84 -18.62 4.57
CA GLU A 37 18.17 -17.82 5.61
C GLU A 37 19.07 -16.76 6.25
N CYS A 38 20.34 -17.10 6.50
CA CYS A 38 21.33 -16.19 7.08
C CYS A 38 21.65 -14.97 6.19
N ILE A 39 21.25 -15.01 4.92
CA ILE A 39 21.42 -13.93 3.94
C ILE A 39 20.06 -13.29 3.61
N ALA A 40 19.02 -14.09 3.38
CA ALA A 40 17.71 -13.62 2.95
C ALA A 40 17.07 -12.66 3.96
N SER A 41 17.06 -13.04 5.24
CA SER A 41 16.46 -12.25 6.32
C SER A 41 17.11 -10.86 6.49
N PRO A 42 18.45 -10.72 6.66
CA PRO A 42 19.05 -9.39 6.81
C PRO A 42 18.93 -8.54 5.55
N ILE A 43 18.99 -9.13 4.34
CA ILE A 43 18.76 -8.39 3.10
C ILE A 43 17.32 -7.88 3.03
N PHE A 44 16.34 -8.71 3.36
CA PHE A 44 14.93 -8.32 3.41
C PHE A 44 14.78 -7.09 4.30
N VAL A 45 15.27 -7.14 5.54
CA VAL A 45 15.21 -5.99 6.47
C VAL A 45 15.96 -4.78 5.95
N ALA A 46 17.18 -4.95 5.43
CA ALA A 46 18.00 -3.83 4.96
C ALA A 46 17.38 -3.08 3.77
N ILE A 47 16.71 -3.79 2.85
CA ILE A 47 16.03 -3.18 1.69
C ILE A 47 14.85 -2.29 2.14
N HIS A 48 14.24 -2.53 3.29
CA HIS A 48 13.16 -1.68 3.80
C HIS A 48 13.62 -0.28 4.13
N ILE A 49 14.88 -0.07 4.53
CA ILE A 49 15.40 1.27 4.84
C ILE A 49 15.27 2.21 3.63
N PRO A 50 15.93 1.95 2.48
CA PRO A 50 15.80 2.81 1.31
C PRO A 50 14.36 2.83 0.76
N LEU A 51 13.64 1.71 0.80
CA LEU A 51 12.25 1.63 0.33
C LEU A 51 11.34 2.59 1.12
N ILE A 52 11.37 2.51 2.45
CA ILE A 52 10.56 3.36 3.33
C ILE A 52 10.98 4.82 3.19
N THR A 53 12.28 5.12 3.09
CA THR A 53 12.77 6.49 2.84
C THR A 53 12.19 7.06 1.54
N VAL A 54 12.26 6.31 0.44
CA VAL A 54 11.73 6.75 -0.86
C VAL A 54 10.20 6.93 -0.80
N LEU A 55 9.48 6.00 -0.18
CA LEU A 55 8.03 6.11 -0.01
C LEU A 55 7.63 7.33 0.81
N LEU A 56 8.32 7.60 1.93
CA LEU A 56 8.08 8.80 2.73
C LEU A 56 8.36 10.08 1.94
N TRP A 57 9.48 10.12 1.21
CA TRP A 57 9.85 11.27 0.39
C TRP A 57 8.84 11.53 -0.73
N LEU A 58 8.42 10.50 -1.47
CA LEU A 58 7.45 10.62 -2.56
C LEU A 58 6.06 11.02 -2.06
N THR A 59 5.57 10.36 -1.01
CA THR A 59 4.20 10.57 -0.49
C THR A 59 4.06 11.86 0.33
N ASN A 60 5.15 12.54 0.64
CA ASN A 60 5.19 13.84 1.32
C ASN A 60 5.95 14.92 0.53
N ASN A 61 6.18 14.68 -0.76
CA ASN A 61 6.90 15.61 -1.61
C ASN A 61 6.22 17.00 -1.64
N GLN A 62 7.01 18.06 -1.77
CA GLN A 62 6.50 19.45 -1.88
C GLN A 62 5.71 19.65 -3.18
N SER A 63 6.09 18.95 -4.25
CA SER A 63 5.34 18.92 -5.50
C SER A 63 4.02 18.18 -5.32
N GLN A 64 2.90 18.92 -5.42
CA GLN A 64 1.56 18.36 -5.27
C GLN A 64 1.26 17.23 -6.27
N PRO A 65 1.65 17.31 -7.56
CA PRO A 65 1.50 16.18 -8.48
C PRO A 65 2.23 14.92 -8.02
N VAL A 66 3.51 15.03 -7.62
CA VAL A 66 4.31 13.90 -7.15
C VAL A 66 3.67 13.26 -5.93
N LYS A 67 3.33 14.08 -4.93
CA LYS A 67 2.63 13.63 -3.73
C LYS A 67 1.33 12.91 -4.06
N LYS A 68 0.48 13.50 -4.89
CA LYS A 68 -0.83 12.94 -5.24
C LYS A 68 -0.70 11.60 -5.94
N TRP A 69 0.11 11.51 -6.99
CA TRP A 69 0.27 10.28 -7.75
C TRP A 69 0.98 9.19 -6.97
N SER A 70 1.96 9.53 -6.13
CA SER A 70 2.63 8.57 -5.27
C SER A 70 1.67 7.96 -4.23
N ARG A 71 0.79 8.77 -3.65
CA ARG A 71 -0.23 8.30 -2.70
C ARG A 71 -1.27 7.39 -3.37
N ILE A 72 -1.71 7.75 -4.58
CA ILE A 72 -2.60 6.89 -5.39
C ILE A 72 -1.91 5.58 -5.71
N GLY A 73 -0.67 5.62 -6.20
CA GLY A 73 0.11 4.43 -6.54
C GLY A 73 0.28 3.49 -5.34
N LEU A 74 0.63 4.01 -4.17
CA LEU A 74 0.74 3.19 -2.95
C LEU A 74 -0.61 2.60 -2.52
N ALA A 75 -1.70 3.37 -2.57
CA ALA A 75 -3.02 2.87 -2.23
C ALA A 75 -3.48 1.76 -3.19
N THR A 76 -3.20 1.90 -4.49
CA THR A 76 -3.43 0.85 -5.49
C THR A 76 -2.57 -0.38 -5.21
N PHE A 77 -1.28 -0.19 -4.90
CA PHE A 77 -0.40 -1.28 -4.50
C PHE A 77 -0.98 -2.06 -3.32
N MET A 78 -1.49 -1.39 -2.28
CA MET A 78 -2.09 -2.08 -1.12
C MET A 78 -3.28 -2.98 -1.48
N VAL A 79 -4.14 -2.53 -2.40
CA VAL A 79 -5.26 -3.36 -2.88
C VAL A 79 -4.73 -4.60 -3.61
N ILE A 80 -3.79 -4.41 -4.54
CA ILE A 80 -3.18 -5.51 -5.30
C ILE A 80 -2.43 -6.47 -4.36
N HIS A 81 -1.66 -5.94 -3.41
CA HIS A 81 -0.89 -6.67 -2.40
C HIS A 81 -1.78 -7.59 -1.57
N SER A 82 -2.92 -7.07 -1.08
CA SER A 82 -3.89 -7.92 -0.37
C SER A 82 -4.43 -9.06 -1.24
N GLY A 83 -4.61 -8.82 -2.54
CA GLY A 83 -4.98 -9.85 -3.52
C GLY A 83 -3.85 -10.86 -3.75
N LEU A 84 -2.60 -10.44 -3.77
CA LEU A 84 -1.44 -11.33 -3.89
C LEU A 84 -1.34 -12.29 -2.70
N HIS A 85 -1.56 -11.81 -1.47
CA HIS A 85 -1.65 -12.69 -0.29
C HIS A 85 -2.76 -13.71 -0.43
N LYS A 86 -3.93 -13.29 -0.92
CA LYS A 86 -5.04 -14.21 -1.17
C LYS A 86 -4.67 -15.29 -2.19
N LEU A 87 -3.94 -14.94 -3.25
CA LEU A 87 -3.47 -15.89 -4.26
C LEU A 87 -2.40 -16.85 -3.73
N LEU A 88 -1.57 -16.41 -2.79
CA LEU A 88 -0.47 -17.16 -2.22
C LEU A 88 -0.83 -17.92 -0.93
N GLU A 89 -2.06 -17.80 -0.42
CA GLU A 89 -2.46 -18.36 0.88
C GLU A 89 -2.30 -19.90 0.98
N ASN A 90 -2.37 -20.59 -0.15
CA ASN A 90 -2.19 -22.05 -0.22
C ASN A 90 -0.73 -22.48 -0.46
N ASN A 91 0.21 -21.53 -0.52
CA ASN A 91 1.63 -21.83 -0.68
C ASN A 91 2.18 -22.45 0.62
N PRO A 92 3.01 -23.51 0.56
CA PRO A 92 3.59 -24.13 1.76
C PRO A 92 4.45 -23.19 2.60
N ASN A 93 4.98 -22.11 2.02
CA ASN A 93 5.77 -21.10 2.72
C ASN A 93 4.92 -19.93 3.26
N TYR A 94 3.60 -19.97 3.11
CA TYR A 94 2.71 -18.94 3.61
C TYR A 94 2.40 -19.17 5.09
N THR A 95 2.79 -18.22 5.96
CA THR A 95 2.63 -18.38 7.43
C THR A 95 1.72 -17.36 8.09
N PHE A 96 1.11 -16.44 7.32
CA PHE A 96 0.21 -15.40 7.82
C PHE A 96 -1.17 -15.95 8.21
N ASN A 97 -1.24 -16.66 9.34
CA ASN A 97 -2.45 -17.34 9.81
C ASN A 97 -3.14 -16.64 10.99
N SER A 98 -2.48 -15.64 11.59
CA SER A 98 -3.02 -14.93 12.75
C SER A 98 -4.08 -13.91 12.35
N LEU A 99 -5.03 -13.63 13.24
CA LEU A 99 -6.02 -12.56 13.02
C LEU A 99 -5.35 -11.19 12.82
N LEU A 100 -4.25 -10.93 13.53
CA LEU A 100 -3.49 -9.69 13.38
C LEU A 100 -2.88 -9.60 11.97
N SER A 101 -2.19 -10.65 11.51
CA SER A 101 -1.59 -10.73 10.18
C SER A 101 -2.62 -10.51 9.08
N LEU A 102 -3.73 -11.25 9.14
CA LEU A 102 -4.83 -11.13 8.18
C LEU A 102 -5.48 -9.73 8.25
N GLY A 103 -5.62 -9.17 9.45
CA GLY A 103 -6.12 -7.82 9.68
C GLY A 103 -5.21 -6.76 9.06
N LEU A 104 -3.88 -6.91 9.17
CA LEU A 104 -2.92 -6.00 8.54
C LEU A 104 -2.97 -6.08 7.01
N ILE A 105 -3.00 -7.30 6.45
CA ILE A 105 -3.07 -7.54 5.00
C ILE A 105 -4.37 -6.99 4.41
N TYR A 106 -5.51 -7.52 4.86
CA TYR A 106 -6.82 -7.19 4.26
C TYR A 106 -7.35 -5.83 4.74
N GLY A 107 -7.08 -5.45 5.98
CA GLY A 107 -7.39 -4.12 6.48
C GLY A 107 -6.57 -3.04 5.77
N GLY A 108 -5.30 -3.31 5.46
CA GLY A 108 -4.47 -2.45 4.62
C GLY A 108 -5.07 -2.27 3.22
N GLY A 109 -5.42 -3.37 2.55
CA GLY A 109 -6.09 -3.34 1.25
C GLY A 109 -7.39 -2.55 1.27
N LEU A 110 -8.23 -2.75 2.30
CA LEU A 110 -9.48 -2.01 2.48
C LEU A 110 -9.23 -0.49 2.67
N LEU A 111 -8.29 -0.10 3.51
CA LEU A 111 -7.95 1.31 3.73
C LEU A 111 -7.44 1.98 2.44
N GLY A 112 -6.60 1.28 1.67
CA GLY A 112 -6.13 1.74 0.37
C GLY A 112 -7.29 1.93 -0.61
N PHE A 113 -8.20 0.96 -0.67
CA PHE A 113 -9.41 1.04 -1.50
C PHE A 113 -10.31 2.23 -1.13
N LEU A 114 -10.58 2.41 0.17
CA LEU A 114 -11.37 3.54 0.67
C LEU A 114 -10.72 4.89 0.35
N TYR A 115 -9.38 4.97 0.42
CA TYR A 115 -8.66 6.16 -0.01
C TYR A 115 -8.88 6.46 -1.51
N LEU A 116 -8.77 5.45 -2.38
CA LEU A 116 -9.00 5.60 -3.83
C LEU A 116 -10.43 6.07 -4.13
N ILE A 117 -11.45 5.47 -3.48
CA ILE A 117 -12.84 5.93 -3.60
C ILE A 117 -12.97 7.40 -3.19
N SER A 118 -12.34 7.79 -2.08
CA SER A 118 -12.41 9.18 -1.61
C SER A 118 -11.81 10.18 -2.59
N ILE A 119 -10.79 9.76 -3.35
CA ILE A 119 -10.18 10.56 -4.42
C ILE A 119 -11.11 10.62 -5.63
N PHE A 120 -11.66 9.49 -6.06
CA PHE A 120 -12.59 9.41 -7.19
C PHE A 120 -13.82 10.29 -6.99
N VAL A 121 -14.49 10.19 -5.83
CA VAL A 121 -15.65 11.02 -5.47
C VAL A 121 -15.31 12.51 -5.54
N SER A 122 -14.09 12.88 -5.13
CA SER A 122 -13.64 14.26 -5.18
C SER A 122 -13.43 14.78 -6.60
N TRP A 123 -12.95 13.94 -7.51
CA TRP A 123 -12.79 14.34 -8.91
C TRP A 123 -14.14 14.50 -9.58
N GLN A 124 -15.10 13.61 -9.29
CA GLN A 124 -16.46 13.73 -9.79
C GLN A 124 -17.12 15.04 -9.35
N SER A 125 -16.96 15.43 -8.09
CA SER A 125 -17.48 16.70 -7.58
C SER A 125 -16.86 17.91 -8.29
N VAL A 126 -15.55 17.92 -8.51
CA VAL A 126 -14.88 19.01 -9.25
C VAL A 126 -15.36 19.07 -10.70
N PHE A 127 -15.45 17.92 -11.37
CA PHE A 127 -15.93 17.83 -12.74
C PHE A 127 -17.35 18.37 -12.89
N ASN A 128 -18.26 17.95 -12.00
CA ASN A 128 -19.65 18.42 -12.00
C ASN A 128 -19.75 19.95 -11.85
N HIS A 129 -18.96 20.55 -10.95
CA HIS A 129 -18.94 22.01 -10.78
C HIS A 129 -18.42 22.75 -12.02
N VAL A 130 -17.39 22.24 -12.69
CA VAL A 130 -16.88 22.85 -13.93
C VAL A 130 -17.93 22.80 -15.04
N VAL A 131 -18.61 21.67 -15.20
CA VAL A 131 -19.68 21.52 -16.21
C VAL A 131 -20.84 22.48 -15.93
N GLU A 132 -21.26 22.60 -14.67
CA GLU A 132 -22.34 23.53 -14.29
C GLU A 132 -21.96 25.00 -14.51
N ALA A 133 -20.71 25.39 -14.22
CA ALA A 133 -20.21 26.74 -14.50
C ALA A 133 -20.27 27.05 -16.01
N THR A 134 -19.81 26.13 -16.86
CA THR A 134 -19.86 26.32 -18.33
C THR A 134 -21.28 26.41 -18.88
N ARG A 135 -22.26 25.78 -18.23
CA ARG A 135 -23.67 25.81 -18.65
C ARG A 135 -24.37 27.12 -18.29
N ASN A 136 -23.95 27.79 -17.22
CA ASN A 136 -24.54 29.05 -16.78
C ASN A 136 -23.96 30.27 -17.52
N GLU A 137 -22.88 30.09 -18.30
CA GLU A 137 -22.25 31.11 -19.13
C GLU A 137 -22.76 31.12 -20.59
N THR A 138 -23.61 30.15 -20.97
CA THR A 138 -24.25 30.03 -22.29
C THR A 138 -25.75 30.29 -22.22
#